data_AF-A0A923XLI8-F1
#
_entry.id   AF-A0A923XLI8-F1
#
_cell.length_a   1.000
_cell.length_b   1.000
_cell.length_c   1.000
_cell.angle_alpha   90.00
_cell.angle_beta   90.00
_cell.angle_gamma   90.00
#
_symmetry.space_group_name_H-M   'P 1'
#
loop_
_entity.id
_entity.type
_entity.pdbx_description
1 polymer ?
#
loop_
_entity_poly.entity_id
_entity_poly.type
_entity_poly.pdbx_seq_one_letter_code
_entity_poly.pdbx_strand_id
1 'polypeptide(L)'
;MEVTENKIREWLIIKISELTGIDKDKVGIDKSFSEYDLDSVSSIGLSGDLESFLSMKLNPMVLFEHHTINKLTKYLFEKYSLR
;
A
#
# COMPACT_ATOMS: atom_id res chain seq x y z
N MET A 1 -13.19 -12.84 -6.27
CA MET A 1 -11.71 -12.91 -6.31
C MET A 1 -11.24 -12.83 -4.88
N GLU A 2 -10.56 -13.86 -4.36
CA GLU A 2 -9.94 -13.77 -3.01
C GLU A 2 -8.79 -12.77 -3.07
N VAL A 3 -8.87 -11.74 -2.24
CA VAL A 3 -7.78 -10.80 -2.00
C VAL A 3 -6.93 -11.41 -0.91
N THR A 4 -5.67 -11.68 -1.20
CA THR A 4 -4.70 -12.26 -0.25
C THR A 4 -3.66 -11.21 0.16
N GLU A 5 -2.97 -11.42 1.28
CA GLU A 5 -1.90 -10.51 1.72
C GLU A 5 -0.86 -10.30 0.62
N ASN A 6 -0.47 -11.38 -0.06
CA ASN A 6 0.48 -11.31 -1.17
C ASN A 6 -0.03 -10.45 -2.32
N LYS A 7 -1.32 -10.51 -2.68
CA LYS A 7 -1.87 -9.64 -3.73
C LYS A 7 -1.79 -8.17 -3.36
N ILE A 8 -2.11 -7.81 -2.11
CA ILE A 8 -2.01 -6.42 -1.65
C ILE A 8 -0.54 -5.97 -1.65
N ARG A 9 0.37 -6.83 -1.17
CA ARG A 9 1.81 -6.54 -1.17
C ARG A 9 2.34 -6.32 -2.58
N GLU A 10 2.05 -7.23 -3.50
CA GLU A 10 2.45 -7.11 -4.90
C GLU A 10 1.88 -5.84 -5.54
N TRP A 11 0.61 -5.55 -5.29
CA TRP A 11 -0.03 -4.33 -5.79
C TRP A 11 0.65 -3.06 -5.25
N LEU A 12 0.96 -3.02 -3.95
CA LEU A 12 1.68 -1.90 -3.32
C LEU A 12 3.10 -1.77 -3.88
N ILE A 13 3.80 -2.88 -4.07
CA ILE A 13 5.15 -2.90 -4.67
C ILE A 13 5.12 -2.30 -6.08
N ILE A 14 4.18 -2.74 -6.92
CA ILE A 14 4.02 -2.24 -8.29
C ILE A 14 3.70 -0.75 -8.26
N LYS A 15 2.75 -0.33 -7.42
CA LYS A 15 2.37 1.09 -7.33
C LYS A 15 3.50 1.98 -6.84
N ILE A 16 4.25 1.57 -5.83
CA ILE A 16 5.41 2.32 -5.34
C ILE A 16 6.49 2.37 -6.42
N SER A 17 6.72 1.26 -7.13
CA SER A 17 7.64 1.22 -8.27
C SER A 17 7.25 2.21 -9.37
N GLU A 18 5.96 2.28 -9.73
CA GLU A 18 5.43 3.24 -10.71
C GLU A 18 5.58 4.70 -10.25
N LEU A 19 5.31 4.98 -8.97
CA LEU A 19 5.35 6.34 -8.41
C LEU A 19 6.79 6.86 -8.24
N THR A 20 7.72 5.97 -7.88
CA THR A 20 9.10 6.36 -7.49
C THR A 20 10.12 6.07 -8.60
N GLY A 21 9.76 5.27 -9.59
CA GLY A 21 10.68 4.76 -10.62
C GLY A 21 11.66 3.70 -10.10
N ILE A 22 11.54 3.28 -8.83
CA ILE A 22 12.36 2.21 -8.25
C ILE A 22 11.89 0.87 -8.83
N ASP A 23 12.83 -0.01 -9.16
CA ASP A 23 12.48 -1.37 -9.61
C ASP A 23 11.64 -2.09 -8.54
N LYS A 24 10.55 -2.76 -8.95
CA LYS A 24 9.67 -3.54 -8.05
C LYS A 24 10.45 -4.53 -7.17
N ASP A 25 11.56 -5.08 -7.68
CA ASP A 25 12.38 -6.06 -6.94
C ASP A 25 13.30 -5.38 -5.91
N LYS A 26 13.44 -4.05 -5.97
CA LYS A 26 14.14 -3.21 -4.99
C LYS A 26 13.21 -2.54 -3.99
N VAL A 27 11.89 -2.63 -4.18
CA VAL A 27 10.91 -2.13 -3.21
C VAL A 27 10.85 -3.09 -2.01
N GLY A 28 11.53 -2.72 -0.94
CA GLY A 28 11.45 -3.38 0.36
C GLY A 28 10.06 -3.24 1.01
N ILE A 29 9.49 -4.37 1.41
CA ILE A 29 8.17 -4.46 2.06
C ILE A 29 8.16 -3.94 3.52
N ASP A 30 9.33 -3.90 4.16
CA ASP A 30 9.54 -3.39 5.52
C ASP A 30 10.12 -1.97 5.53
N LYS A 31 10.38 -1.41 4.35
CA LYS A 31 10.90 -0.05 4.21
C LYS A 31 9.76 0.96 4.30
N SER A 32 10.03 2.09 4.93
CA SER A 32 9.03 3.13 5.15
C SER A 32 8.68 3.85 3.85
N PHE A 33 7.40 4.19 3.63
CA PHE A 33 6.91 5.01 2.51
C PHE A 33 7.63 6.35 2.43
N SER A 34 7.97 6.94 3.56
CA SER A 34 8.73 8.19 3.63
C SER A 34 10.17 8.04 3.13
N GLU A 35 10.75 6.83 3.16
CA GLU A 35 12.10 6.56 2.63
C GLU A 35 12.11 6.31 1.12
N TYR A 36 10.94 6.32 0.49
CA TYR A 36 10.77 6.26 -0.96
C TYR A 36 10.52 7.64 -1.57
N ASP A 37 10.66 8.72 -0.78
CA ASP A 37 10.34 10.09 -1.19
C ASP A 37 8.90 10.23 -1.74
N LEU A 38 7.98 9.40 -1.23
CA LEU A 38 6.56 9.53 -1.55
C LEU A 38 6.02 10.82 -0.94
N ASP A 39 5.69 11.77 -1.80
CA ASP A 39 5.06 13.02 -1.39
C ASP A 39 3.62 12.79 -0.90
N SER A 40 3.06 13.79 -0.22
CA SER A 40 1.69 13.72 0.30
C SER A 40 0.66 13.48 -0.80
N VAL A 41 0.92 13.96 -2.03
CA VAL A 41 0.01 13.80 -3.18
C VAL A 41 -0.01 12.35 -3.65
N SER A 42 1.16 11.74 -3.82
CA SER A 42 1.31 10.33 -4.18
C SER A 42 0.73 9.42 -3.11
N SER A 43 0.90 9.77 -1.83
CA SER A 43 0.30 9.02 -0.72
C SER A 43 -1.22 9.05 -0.74
N ILE A 44 -1.83 10.22 -1.02
CA ILE A 44 -3.28 10.37 -1.17
C ILE A 44 -3.78 9.59 -2.39
N GLY A 45 -3.08 9.69 -3.52
CA GLY A 45 -3.38 8.92 -4.73
C GLY A 45 -3.34 7.41 -4.46
N LEU A 46 -2.30 6.94 -3.75
CA LEU A 46 -2.13 5.54 -3.38
C LEU A 46 -3.29 5.03 -2.51
N SER A 47 -3.76 5.82 -1.53
CA SER A 47 -4.98 5.45 -0.78
C SER A 47 -6.19 5.30 -1.69
N GLY A 48 -6.46 6.26 -2.58
CA GLY A 48 -7.64 6.20 -3.45
C GLY A 48 -7.59 5.04 -4.44
N ASP A 49 -6.41 4.76 -4.99
CA ASP A 49 -6.18 3.60 -5.84
C ASP A 49 -6.39 2.28 -5.08
N LEU A 50 -5.97 2.22 -3.81
CA LEU A 50 -6.12 1.05 -2.95
C LEU A 50 -7.59 0.83 -2.54
N GLU A 51 -8.33 1.92 -2.30
CA GLU A 51 -9.78 1.89 -2.08
C GLU A 51 -10.50 1.27 -3.28
N SER A 52 -10.12 1.69 -4.49
CA SER A 52 -10.67 1.16 -5.73
C SER A 52 -10.31 -0.31 -5.92
N PHE A 53 -9.03 -0.68 -5.71
CA PHE A 53 -8.56 -2.06 -5.81
C PHE A 53 -9.30 -3.01 -4.86
N LEU A 54 -9.55 -2.56 -3.64
CA LEU A 54 -10.24 -3.34 -2.61
C LEU A 54 -11.76 -3.13 -2.62
N SER A 55 -12.26 -2.25 -3.49
CA SER A 55 -13.67 -1.83 -3.56
C SER A 55 -14.25 -1.46 -2.19
N MET A 56 -13.46 -0.76 -1.38
CA MET A 56 -13.83 -0.35 -0.02
C MET A 56 -13.32 1.05 0.32
N LYS A 57 -13.89 1.66 1.36
CA LYS A 57 -13.41 2.96 1.86
C LYS A 57 -12.26 2.79 2.84
N LEU A 58 -11.16 3.49 2.55
CA LEU A 58 -9.95 3.58 3.36
C LEU A 58 -9.74 5.04 3.76
N ASN A 59 -9.35 5.23 5.00
CA ASN A 59 -8.90 6.55 5.43
C ASN A 59 -7.47 6.77 4.90
N PRO A 60 -7.16 7.83 4.14
CA PRO A 60 -5.80 8.13 3.70
C PRO A 60 -4.78 8.19 4.86
N MET A 61 -5.25 8.47 6.08
CA MET A 61 -4.45 8.45 7.30
C MET A 61 -3.79 7.09 7.56
N VAL A 62 -4.34 5.97 7.07
CA VAL A 62 -3.76 4.63 7.26
C VAL A 62 -2.39 4.49 6.61
N LEU A 63 -2.08 5.23 5.54
CA LEU A 63 -0.74 5.22 4.93
C LEU A 63 0.27 5.98 5.80
N PHE A 64 -0.19 7.01 6.52
CA PHE A 64 0.62 7.74 7.49
C PHE A 64 0.76 6.97 8.82
N GLU A 65 -0.23 6.17 9.21
CA GLU A 65 -0.12 5.34 10.43
C GLU A 65 0.70 4.07 10.17
N HIS A 66 0.53 3.46 9.00
CA HIS A 66 1.18 2.22 8.59
C HIS A 66 2.20 2.49 7.51
N HIS A 67 3.32 3.06 7.91
CA HIS A 67 4.40 3.50 7.03
C HIS A 67 5.04 2.42 6.14
N THR A 68 4.69 1.13 6.23
CA THR A 68 5.36 0.06 5.47
C THR A 68 4.32 -0.83 4.79
N ILE A 69 4.67 -1.44 3.66
CA ILE A 69 3.81 -2.39 2.93
C ILE A 69 3.31 -3.50 3.86
N ASN A 70 4.18 -4.09 4.68
CA ASN A 70 3.81 -5.16 5.61
C ASN A 70 2.79 -4.71 6.66
N LYS A 71 3.05 -3.58 7.34
CA LYS A 71 2.10 -3.03 8.33
C LYS A 71 0.75 -2.68 7.70
N LEU A 72 0.76 -2.05 6.52
CA LEU A 72 -0.47 -1.66 5.82
C LEU A 72 -1.26 -2.90 5.41
N THR A 73 -0.61 -3.89 4.80
CA THR A 73 -1.23 -5.16 4.41
C THR A 73 -1.86 -5.84 5.62
N LYS A 74 -1.09 -5.99 6.70
CA LYS A 74 -1.57 -6.64 7.92
C LYS A 74 -2.78 -5.90 8.51
N TYR A 75 -2.73 -4.58 8.58
CA TYR A 75 -3.85 -3.77 9.05
C TYR A 75 -5.11 -3.96 8.20
N LEU A 76 -4.97 -4.02 6.87
CA LEU A 76 -6.10 -4.24 5.98
C LEU A 76 -6.75 -5.60 6.22
N PHE A 77 -5.94 -6.64 6.43
CA PHE A 77 -6.43 -7.98 6.75
C PHE A 77 -7.10 -8.04 8.12
N GLU A 78 -6.49 -7.44 9.15
CA GLU A 78 -7.05 -7.43 10.50
C GLU A 78 -8.34 -6.60 10.58
N LYS A 79 -8.37 -5.41 9.97
CA LYS A 79 -9.50 -4.49 10.07
C LYS A 79 -10.68 -4.91 9.19
N TYR A 80 -10.42 -5.38 7.98
CA TYR A 80 -11.48 -5.70 7.02
C TYR A 80 -11.78 -7.19 6.95
N SER A 81 -11.09 -8.02 7.76
CA SER A 81 -11.26 -9.48 7.78
C SER A 81 -11.30 -10.05 6.35
N LEU A 82 -10.38 -9.58 5.51
CA LEU A 82 -10.25 -10.04 4.14
C LEU A 82 -10.04 -11.57 4.18
N ARG A 83 -10.97 -12.32 3.59
CA ARG A 83 -10.97 -13.79 3.53
C ARG A 83 -10.58 -14.27 2.15
#